data_AF-A0AAE5XG86-F1
#
_entry.id   AF-A0AAE5XG86-F1
#
_cell.length_a   1.000
_cell.length_b   1.000
_cell.length_c   1.000
_cell.angle_alpha   90.00
_cell.angle_beta   90.00
_cell.angle_gamma   90.00
#
_symmetry.space_group_name_H-M   'P 1'
#
loop_
_entity.id
_entity.type
_entity.pdbx_description
1 polymer ?
#
loop_
_entity_poly.entity_id
_entity_poly.type
_entity_poly.pdbx_seq_one_letter_code
_entity_poly.pdbx_strand_id
1 'polypeptide(L)'
;MDLPIKNRVVAGRMLAQALDAYRSRNNLLVLALPRGGVPVANEISMAFSAPLDLLLVRKLGAPRYPELAMGAIASGGAIVMNEDVVNVHQISEEEIVSVRAREEKELRRRDQIYRGEKPPPEIRGRCVIVVDDGMATGATMKAGVAALRQMQPETIVAAIPVAPSDTLTELQTMVDEVVCLAMPEPFYSIGGCYTDFSQTSDKEVIEILKAAWAQESKSSDEEPQSLEKTSWTEYCRQFSHEHHGWLVSFREEAPVAARRHREMKFQNLPLESLDYDARDDVFQLSVLDTGKPHEISIFCPKRLAESPHGASSASLQIDTGEGGSILLGFSETYAIAKARA
;
A
#
# COMPACT_ATOMS: atom_id res chain seq x y z
N MET A 1 -7.69 23.61 -0.08
CA MET A 1 -7.87 23.15 1.30
C MET A 1 -7.68 24.34 2.21
N ASP A 2 -8.52 24.51 3.22
CA ASP A 2 -8.34 25.59 4.19
C ASP A 2 -7.32 25.19 5.25
N LEU A 3 -6.31 26.03 5.47
CA LEU A 3 -5.36 25.92 6.57
C LEU A 3 -5.85 26.77 7.75
N PRO A 4 -5.53 26.41 9.01
CA PRO A 4 -4.65 25.31 9.41
C PRO A 4 -5.33 23.94 9.49
N ILE A 5 -4.57 22.86 9.27
CA ILE A 5 -5.02 21.48 9.51
C ILE A 5 -5.08 21.24 11.03
N LYS A 6 -6.09 20.53 11.53
CA LYS A 6 -6.28 20.36 12.97
C LYS A 6 -5.04 19.78 13.68
N ASN A 7 -4.54 18.64 13.23
CA ASN A 7 -3.36 17.95 13.78
C ASN A 7 -2.82 16.90 12.79
N ARG A 8 -1.71 16.24 13.14
CA ARG A 8 -1.06 15.20 12.31
C ARG A 8 -1.97 14.02 11.96
N VAL A 9 -2.82 13.58 12.90
CA VAL A 9 -3.78 12.50 12.66
C VAL A 9 -4.78 12.89 11.56
N VAL A 10 -5.33 14.11 11.63
CA VAL A 10 -6.23 14.60 10.58
C VAL A 10 -5.50 14.72 9.24
N ALA A 11 -4.26 15.21 9.23
CA ALA A 11 -3.46 15.26 8.01
C ALA A 11 -3.23 13.87 7.39
N GLY A 12 -2.92 12.86 8.21
CA GLY A 12 -2.74 11.48 7.76
C GLY A 12 -4.00 10.89 7.12
N ARG A 13 -5.17 11.12 7.70
CA ARG A 13 -6.46 10.69 7.12
C ARG A 13 -6.76 11.38 5.79
N MET A 14 -6.46 12.67 5.69
CA MET A 14 -6.64 13.42 4.44
C MET A 14 -5.67 12.94 3.36
N LEU A 15 -4.43 12.63 3.71
CA LEU A 15 -3.47 12.00 2.79
C LEU A 15 -3.94 10.62 2.36
N ALA A 16 -4.44 9.79 3.27
CA ALA A 16 -4.98 8.47 2.93
C ALA A 16 -6.12 8.56 1.91
N GLN A 17 -6.99 9.57 2.01
CA GLN A 17 -8.03 9.82 0.99
C GLN A 17 -7.43 10.25 -0.35
N ALA A 18 -6.41 11.11 -0.34
CA ALA A 18 -5.73 11.55 -1.56
C ALA A 18 -4.93 10.42 -2.24
N LEU A 19 -4.50 9.42 -1.48
CA LEU A 19 -3.71 8.27 -1.92
C LEU A 19 -4.57 7.03 -2.24
N ASP A 20 -5.89 7.14 -2.34
CA ASP A 20 -6.79 5.98 -2.40
C ASP A 20 -6.49 5.02 -3.58
N ALA A 21 -5.92 5.53 -4.67
CA ALA A 21 -5.45 4.73 -5.81
C ALA A 21 -4.38 3.67 -5.44
N TYR A 22 -3.70 3.84 -4.30
CA TYR A 22 -2.69 2.90 -3.79
C TYR A 22 -3.24 1.84 -2.85
N ARG A 23 -4.48 1.99 -2.37
CA ARG A 23 -5.09 1.13 -1.33
C ARG A 23 -5.03 -0.36 -1.67
N SER A 24 -5.22 -0.73 -2.94
CA SER A 24 -5.29 -2.13 -3.37
C SER A 24 -3.95 -2.72 -3.83
N ARG A 25 -2.82 -2.05 -3.57
CA ARG A 25 -1.49 -2.58 -3.94
C ARG A 25 -0.98 -3.56 -2.88
N ASN A 26 -0.84 -4.83 -3.26
CA ASN A 26 -0.37 -5.89 -2.36
C ASN A 26 1.11 -5.75 -1.94
N ASN A 27 1.91 -5.00 -2.70
CA ASN A 27 3.32 -4.75 -2.41
C ASN A 27 3.57 -3.36 -1.79
N LEU A 28 2.55 -2.76 -1.20
CA LEU A 28 2.65 -1.44 -0.56
C LEU A 28 3.49 -1.51 0.73
N LEU A 29 4.32 -0.49 0.95
CA LEU A 29 5.06 -0.25 2.18
C LEU A 29 5.00 1.24 2.50
N VAL A 30 4.56 1.59 3.70
CA VAL A 30 4.53 2.97 4.18
C VAL A 30 5.76 3.22 5.03
N LEU A 31 6.60 4.18 4.62
CA LEU A 31 7.79 4.59 5.35
C LEU A 31 7.65 6.00 5.90
N ALA A 32 7.76 6.13 7.23
CA ALA A 32 7.69 7.42 7.90
C ALA A 32 9.08 8.02 8.13
N LEU A 33 9.24 9.32 7.85
CA LEU A 33 10.35 10.11 8.36
C LEU A 33 10.05 10.50 9.82
N PRO A 34 10.87 10.10 10.80
CA PRO A 34 10.60 10.46 12.18
C PRO A 34 11.02 11.89 12.50
N ARG A 35 10.38 12.52 13.50
CA ARG A 35 9.35 11.91 14.37
C ARG A 35 7.93 12.22 13.90
N GLY A 36 7.71 13.42 13.39
CA GLY A 36 6.40 13.93 13.03
C GLY A 36 5.69 13.14 11.92
N GLY A 37 6.42 12.60 10.95
CA GLY A 37 5.83 11.77 9.89
C GLY A 37 5.17 10.48 10.38
N VAL A 38 5.57 9.94 11.54
CA VAL A 38 5.08 8.65 12.06
C VAL A 38 3.56 8.65 12.33
N PRO A 39 2.99 9.56 13.13
CA PRO A 39 1.54 9.61 13.32
C PRO A 39 0.75 9.92 12.04
N VAL A 40 1.35 10.59 11.05
CA VAL A 40 0.71 10.82 9.74
C VAL A 40 0.69 9.53 8.93
N ALA A 41 1.83 8.84 8.85
CA ALA A 41 2.00 7.58 8.14
C ALA A 41 1.14 6.45 8.73
N ASN A 42 0.96 6.44 10.04
CA ASN A 42 0.11 5.47 10.72
C ASN A 42 -1.34 5.49 10.22
N GLU A 43 -1.91 6.67 9.98
CA GLU A 43 -3.28 6.76 9.46
C GLU A 43 -3.38 6.23 8.02
N ILE A 44 -2.33 6.40 7.21
CA ILE A 44 -2.25 5.85 5.85
C ILE A 44 -2.12 4.32 5.91
N SER A 45 -1.21 3.82 6.74
CA SER A 45 -1.01 2.39 6.97
C SER A 45 -2.29 1.71 7.45
N MET A 46 -2.97 2.27 8.45
CA MET A 46 -4.26 1.75 8.94
C MET A 46 -5.35 1.79 7.87
N ALA A 47 -5.43 2.85 7.08
CA ALA A 47 -6.45 2.97 6.04
C ALA A 47 -6.27 1.93 4.92
N PHE A 48 -5.03 1.54 4.63
CA PHE A 48 -4.68 0.63 3.53
C PHE A 48 -4.28 -0.77 3.99
N SER A 49 -4.33 -1.06 5.30
CA SER A 49 -3.80 -2.29 5.89
C SER A 49 -2.37 -2.61 5.43
N ALA A 50 -1.55 -1.57 5.23
CA ALA A 50 -0.21 -1.69 4.67
C ALA A 50 0.85 -1.66 5.78
N PRO A 51 1.97 -2.42 5.65
CA PRO A 51 3.06 -2.35 6.61
C PRO A 51 3.58 -0.93 6.80
N LEU A 52 3.79 -0.55 8.06
CA LEU A 52 4.41 0.72 8.46
C LEU A 52 5.80 0.46 9.02
N ASP A 53 6.78 1.21 8.52
CA ASP A 53 8.12 1.24 9.10
C ASP A 53 8.74 2.64 8.99
N LEU A 54 9.97 2.80 9.44
CA LEU A 54 10.73 4.03 9.44
C LEU A 54 11.70 4.10 8.27
N LEU A 55 11.84 5.31 7.73
CA LEU A 55 12.99 5.72 6.94
C LEU A 55 13.86 6.64 7.80
N LEU A 56 14.89 6.09 8.44
CA LEU A 56 15.84 6.88 9.21
C LEU A 56 16.88 7.46 8.27
N VAL A 57 17.08 8.77 8.32
CA VAL A 57 18.03 9.48 7.45
C VAL A 57 18.99 10.32 8.28
N ARG A 58 20.28 10.30 7.93
CA ARG A 58 21.29 11.24 8.43
C ARG A 58 21.96 11.91 7.25
N LYS A 59 22.05 13.24 7.29
CA LYS A 59 22.87 14.00 6.34
C LYS A 59 24.34 13.88 6.74
N LEU A 60 25.20 13.74 5.75
CA LEU A 60 26.64 13.85 5.89
C LEU A 60 27.00 15.32 5.62
N GLY A 61 27.30 16.07 6.68
CA GLY A 61 27.76 17.45 6.55
C GLY A 61 29.20 17.51 6.08
N ALA A 62 29.55 18.50 5.25
CA ALA A 62 30.93 18.75 4.87
C ALA A 62 31.77 19.08 6.12
N PRO A 63 33.01 18.57 6.26
CA PRO A 63 33.80 18.69 7.50
C PRO A 63 33.95 20.12 8.02
N ARG A 64 34.13 21.07 7.09
CA ARG A 64 34.32 22.50 7.38
C ARG A 64 33.02 23.30 7.39
N TYR A 65 31.94 22.73 6.85
CA TYR A 65 30.63 23.35 6.72
C TYR A 65 29.54 22.32 7.08
N PRO A 66 29.34 21.99 8.36
CA PRO A 66 28.45 20.90 8.77
C PRO A 66 27.00 21.05 8.30
N GLU A 67 26.55 22.29 8.07
CA GLU A 67 25.21 22.60 7.54
C GLU A 67 25.08 22.32 6.03
N LEU A 68 26.20 22.31 5.30
CA LEU A 68 26.26 21.96 3.89
C LEU A 68 26.35 20.43 3.77
N ALA A 69 25.29 19.80 3.26
CA ALA A 69 25.27 18.35 3.09
C ALA A 69 26.10 17.94 1.85
N MET A 70 27.18 17.18 2.08
CA MET A 70 27.95 16.50 1.03
C MET A 70 27.37 15.12 0.68
N GLY A 71 26.42 14.62 1.46
CA GLY A 71 25.77 13.34 1.22
C GLY A 71 24.71 13.03 2.26
N ALA A 72 24.19 11.81 2.20
CA ALA A 72 23.26 11.27 3.17
C ALA A 72 23.36 9.75 3.26
N ILE A 73 22.98 9.22 4.42
CA ILE A 73 22.83 7.79 4.69
C ILE A 73 21.42 7.51 5.19
N ALA A 74 20.88 6.34 4.85
CA ALA A 74 19.58 5.91 5.34
C ALA A 74 19.61 4.50 5.97
N SER A 75 18.62 4.21 6.82
CA SER A 75 18.35 2.85 7.31
C SER A 75 18.22 1.89 6.12
N GLY A 76 18.83 0.71 6.21
CA GLY A 76 18.96 -0.23 5.08
C GLY A 76 20.30 -0.15 4.34
N GLY A 77 21.21 0.74 4.74
CA GLY A 77 22.60 0.76 4.28
C GLY A 77 22.86 1.57 3.01
N ALA A 78 21.86 2.30 2.52
CA ALA A 78 21.97 3.16 1.35
C ALA A 78 22.75 4.45 1.65
N ILE A 79 23.55 4.90 0.69
CA ILE A 79 24.51 6.01 0.84
C ILE A 79 24.55 6.81 -0.46
N VAL A 80 24.24 8.09 -0.35
CA VAL A 80 24.24 9.01 -1.49
C VAL A 80 25.23 10.12 -1.22
N MET A 81 26.09 10.39 -2.20
CA MET A 81 27.03 11.50 -2.17
C MET A 81 26.61 12.57 -3.17
N ASN A 82 26.82 13.83 -2.79
CA ASN A 82 26.73 14.97 -3.68
C ASN A 82 28.14 15.27 -4.20
N GLU A 83 28.45 14.72 -5.37
CA GLU A 83 29.77 14.82 -6.00
C GLU A 83 30.16 16.28 -6.26
N ASP A 84 29.22 17.17 -6.56
CA ASP A 84 29.53 18.59 -6.79
C ASP A 84 30.06 19.25 -5.51
N VAL A 85 29.42 18.99 -4.36
CA VAL A 85 29.87 19.51 -3.07
C VAL A 85 31.23 18.92 -2.69
N VAL A 86 31.41 17.62 -2.89
CA VAL A 86 32.68 16.93 -2.62
C VAL A 86 33.81 17.55 -3.47
N ASN A 87 33.58 17.74 -4.77
CA ASN A 87 34.56 18.26 -5.71
C ASN A 87 34.87 19.74 -5.48
N VAL A 88 33.85 20.59 -5.32
CA VAL A 88 34.01 22.05 -5.14
C VAL A 88 34.76 22.36 -3.84
N HIS A 89 34.48 21.61 -2.78
CA HIS A 89 35.12 21.81 -1.48
C HIS A 89 36.39 20.95 -1.28
N GLN A 90 36.79 20.18 -2.29
CA GLN A 90 37.97 19.30 -2.26
C GLN A 90 38.00 18.40 -1.02
N ILE A 91 36.86 17.79 -0.71
CA ILE A 91 36.71 16.95 0.48
C ILE A 91 37.45 15.63 0.22
N SER A 92 38.36 15.26 1.11
CA SER A 92 39.15 14.03 0.94
C SER A 92 38.33 12.78 1.27
N GLU A 93 38.72 11.64 0.70
CA GLU A 93 38.09 10.35 0.99
C GLU A 93 38.14 10.02 2.50
N GLU A 94 39.26 10.33 3.17
CA GLU A 94 39.41 10.13 4.61
C GLU A 94 38.43 10.98 5.42
N GLU A 95 38.18 12.23 4.98
CA GLU A 95 37.20 13.11 5.59
C GLU A 95 35.77 12.56 5.41
N ILE A 96 35.44 12.07 4.22
CA ILE A 96 34.14 11.44 3.93
C ILE A 96 33.94 10.22 4.83
N VAL A 97 34.93 9.32 4.89
CA VAL A 97 34.90 8.11 5.72
C VAL A 97 34.71 8.45 7.20
N SER A 98 35.42 9.47 7.69
CA SER A 98 35.32 9.91 9.09
C SER A 98 33.92 10.44 9.43
N VAL A 99 33.37 11.34 8.62
CA VAL A 99 32.01 11.87 8.82
C VAL A 99 30.98 10.76 8.73
N ARG A 100 31.09 9.91 7.69
CA ARG A 100 30.20 8.78 7.48
C ARG A 100 30.19 7.84 8.68
N ALA A 101 31.34 7.44 9.19
CA ALA A 101 31.44 6.53 10.34
C ALA A 101 30.72 7.09 11.59
N ARG A 102 30.85 8.40 11.83
CA ARG A 102 30.15 9.09 12.92
C ARG A 102 28.63 9.08 12.72
N GLU A 103 28.17 9.45 11.54
CA GLU A 103 26.73 9.53 11.24
C GLU A 103 26.09 8.14 11.21
N GLU A 104 26.78 7.13 10.69
CA GLU A 104 26.31 5.74 10.73
C GLU A 104 26.16 5.21 12.16
N LYS A 105 27.09 5.57 13.06
CA LYS A 105 26.99 5.18 14.47
C LYS A 105 25.74 5.78 15.12
N GLU A 106 25.43 7.04 14.83
CA GLU A 106 24.21 7.68 15.33
C GLU A 106 22.95 7.11 14.69
N LEU A 107 22.99 6.81 13.38
CA LEU A 107 21.90 6.16 12.67
C LEU A 107 21.57 4.80 13.30
N ARG A 108 22.58 3.96 13.52
CA ARG A 108 22.43 2.65 14.19
C ARG A 108 21.89 2.79 15.62
N ARG A 109 22.35 3.79 16.37
CA ARG A 109 21.85 4.06 17.73
C ARG A 109 20.35 4.38 17.72
N ARG A 110 19.90 5.24 16.79
CA ARG A 110 18.47 5.60 16.66
C ARG A 110 17.63 4.44 16.15
N ASP A 111 18.13 3.70 15.18
CA ASP A 111 17.47 2.49 14.68
C ASP A 111 17.25 1.51 15.83
N GLN A 112 18.26 1.22 16.64
CA GLN A 112 18.12 0.35 17.80
C GLN A 112 17.07 0.83 18.82
N ILE A 113 16.97 2.14 19.05
CA ILE A 113 15.99 2.74 19.98
C ILE A 113 14.56 2.55 19.48
N TYR A 114 14.30 2.82 18.19
CA TYR A 114 12.96 2.72 17.64
C TYR A 114 12.55 1.29 17.28
N ARG A 115 13.48 0.54 16.68
CA ARG A 115 13.25 -0.77 16.08
C ARG A 115 13.34 -1.92 17.07
N GLY A 116 14.21 -1.80 18.09
CA GLY A 116 14.48 -2.91 19.00
C GLY A 116 15.04 -4.12 18.24
N GLU A 117 14.29 -5.22 18.22
CA GLU A 117 14.68 -6.48 17.57
C GLU A 117 14.00 -6.73 16.21
N LYS A 118 13.07 -5.85 15.77
CA LYS A 118 12.38 -6.01 14.48
C LYS A 118 13.44 -5.92 13.36
N PRO A 119 13.48 -6.82 12.37
CA PRO A 119 14.36 -6.64 11.22
C PRO A 119 13.93 -5.42 10.38
N PRO A 120 14.85 -4.80 9.61
CA PRO A 120 14.50 -3.83 8.58
C PRO A 120 13.52 -4.42 7.56
N PRO A 121 12.64 -3.59 6.95
CA PRO A 121 11.69 -4.08 5.97
C PRO A 121 12.40 -4.34 4.63
N GLU A 122 11.89 -5.29 3.86
CA GLU A 122 12.34 -5.50 2.47
C GLU A 122 11.75 -4.41 1.58
N ILE A 123 12.61 -3.71 0.83
CA ILE A 123 12.24 -2.55 0.01
C ILE A 123 12.23 -2.89 -1.49
N ARG A 124 13.03 -3.86 -1.91
CA ARG A 124 13.17 -4.22 -3.32
C ARG A 124 11.83 -4.61 -3.93
N GLY A 125 11.48 -4.00 -5.06
CA GLY A 125 10.22 -4.30 -5.77
C GLY A 125 8.94 -3.92 -5.03
N ARG A 126 9.02 -3.14 -3.95
CA ARG A 126 7.84 -2.60 -3.26
C ARG A 126 7.38 -1.29 -3.88
N CYS A 127 6.08 -1.01 -3.75
CA CYS A 127 5.54 0.33 -3.89
C CYS A 127 5.72 1.04 -2.54
N VAL A 128 6.56 2.07 -2.47
CA VAL A 128 6.90 2.76 -1.22
C VAL A 128 6.23 4.12 -1.16
N ILE A 129 5.44 4.37 -0.13
CA ILE A 129 4.93 5.70 0.21
C ILE A 129 5.80 6.27 1.33
N VAL A 130 6.55 7.33 1.05
CA VAL A 130 7.38 8.05 2.02
C VAL A 130 6.60 9.24 2.57
N VAL A 131 6.48 9.32 3.90
CA VAL A 131 5.57 10.25 4.57
C VAL A 131 6.33 11.14 5.56
N ASP A 132 6.00 12.43 5.57
CA ASP A 132 6.40 13.39 6.62
C ASP A 132 5.18 14.22 7.09
N ASP A 133 5.30 14.96 8.19
CA ASP A 133 4.22 15.85 8.67
C ASP A 133 4.17 17.21 7.97
N GLY A 134 5.23 17.56 7.26
CA GLY A 134 5.33 18.71 6.41
C GLY A 134 6.75 18.88 5.91
N MET A 135 6.92 19.66 4.85
CA MET A 135 8.20 19.82 4.21
C MET A 135 8.50 21.30 4.01
N ALA A 136 9.51 21.82 4.72
CA ALA A 136 9.96 23.19 4.53
C ALA A 136 11.03 23.27 3.42
N THR A 137 12.20 22.68 3.63
CA THR A 137 13.31 22.65 2.65
C THR A 137 13.44 21.31 1.92
N GLY A 138 12.75 20.27 2.41
CA GLY A 138 12.79 18.92 1.85
C GLY A 138 14.11 18.18 1.98
N ALA A 139 15.11 18.74 2.68
CA ALA A 139 16.44 18.12 2.73
C ALA A 139 16.42 16.67 3.23
N THR A 140 15.66 16.37 4.29
CA THR A 140 15.53 15.00 4.82
C THR A 140 14.78 14.08 3.86
N MET A 141 13.67 14.55 3.29
CA MET A 141 12.87 13.79 2.30
C MET A 141 13.69 13.47 1.06
N LYS A 142 14.33 14.46 0.45
CA LYS A 142 15.18 14.29 -0.74
C LYS A 142 16.32 13.32 -0.48
N ALA A 143 16.99 13.43 0.68
CA ALA A 143 18.03 12.51 1.09
C ALA A 143 17.50 11.07 1.26
N GLY A 144 16.33 10.92 1.90
CA GLY A 144 15.68 9.62 2.08
C GLY A 144 15.28 8.98 0.76
N VAL A 145 14.66 9.74 -0.14
CA VAL A 145 14.28 9.30 -1.49
C VAL A 145 15.50 8.87 -2.29
N ALA A 146 16.56 9.68 -2.29
CA ALA A 146 17.79 9.35 -3.01
C ALA A 146 18.39 8.02 -2.51
N ALA A 147 18.38 7.81 -1.19
CA ALA A 147 18.84 6.56 -0.58
C ALA A 147 17.91 5.38 -0.93
N LEU A 148 16.59 5.57 -0.88
CA LEU A 148 15.61 4.55 -1.25
C LEU A 148 15.76 4.09 -2.70
N ARG A 149 16.07 4.99 -3.64
CA ARG A 149 16.28 4.61 -5.05
C ARG A 149 17.38 3.56 -5.22
N GLN A 150 18.43 3.59 -4.39
CA GLN A 150 19.49 2.56 -4.41
C GLN A 150 19.01 1.18 -3.94
N MET A 151 17.92 1.13 -3.18
CA MET A 151 17.31 -0.11 -2.68
C MET A 151 16.33 -0.74 -3.68
N GLN A 152 16.19 -0.14 -4.86
CA GLN A 152 15.43 -0.65 -6.01
C GLN A 152 13.94 -0.97 -5.70
N PRO A 153 13.18 -0.03 -5.11
CA PRO A 153 11.72 -0.15 -5.05
C PRO A 153 11.12 -0.11 -6.47
N GLU A 154 9.91 -0.64 -6.62
CA GLU A 154 9.14 -0.55 -7.87
C GLU A 154 8.65 0.88 -8.11
N THR A 155 8.17 1.54 -7.04
CA THR A 155 7.62 2.90 -7.10
C THR A 155 7.95 3.62 -5.80
N ILE A 156 8.24 4.92 -5.88
CA ILE A 156 8.37 5.83 -4.75
C ILE A 156 7.35 6.95 -4.89
N VAL A 157 6.49 7.10 -3.88
CA VAL A 157 5.50 8.16 -3.76
C VAL A 157 5.86 8.99 -2.54
N ALA A 158 5.97 10.31 -2.68
CA ALA A 158 6.12 11.20 -1.54
C ALA A 158 4.75 11.76 -1.13
N ALA A 159 4.37 11.58 0.14
CA ALA A 159 3.10 12.03 0.69
C ALA A 159 3.33 13.05 1.81
N ILE A 160 2.90 14.29 1.57
CA ILE A 160 3.27 15.44 2.41
C ILE A 160 2.05 16.34 2.62
N PRO A 161 1.59 16.59 3.87
CA PRO A 161 0.43 17.44 4.09
C PRO A 161 0.63 18.87 3.58
N VAL A 162 1.79 19.46 3.87
CA VAL A 162 2.09 20.86 3.56
C VAL A 162 3.52 21.02 3.09
N ALA A 163 3.72 21.76 2.00
CA ALA A 163 5.05 22.15 1.51
C ALA A 163 4.96 23.39 0.61
N PRO A 164 6.01 24.23 0.52
CA PRO A 164 6.07 25.28 -0.47
C PRO A 164 6.28 24.70 -1.88
N SER A 165 5.73 25.37 -2.90
CA SER A 165 5.67 24.88 -4.28
C SER A 165 7.05 24.70 -4.92
N ASP A 166 8.01 25.55 -4.58
CA ASP A 166 9.40 25.48 -5.06
C ASP A 166 10.08 24.16 -4.63
N THR A 167 9.92 23.78 -3.36
CA THR A 167 10.50 22.57 -2.80
C THR A 167 9.85 21.30 -3.37
N LEU A 168 8.55 21.36 -3.68
CA LEU A 168 7.85 20.25 -4.35
C LEU A 168 8.34 20.05 -5.79
N THR A 169 8.63 21.13 -6.50
CA THR A 169 9.13 21.07 -7.89
C THR A 169 10.43 20.27 -7.97
N GLU A 170 11.35 20.48 -7.02
CA GLU A 170 12.58 19.69 -6.93
C GLU A 170 12.29 18.23 -6.62
N LEU A 171 11.41 17.95 -5.64
CA LEU A 171 11.09 16.60 -5.20
C LEU A 171 10.42 15.78 -6.32
N GLN A 172 9.56 16.39 -7.14
CA GLN A 172 8.90 15.75 -8.28
C GLN A 172 9.87 15.15 -9.29
N THR A 173 11.11 15.65 -9.37
CA THR A 173 12.14 15.08 -10.25
C THR A 173 12.78 13.80 -9.71
N MET A 174 12.54 13.47 -8.42
CA MET A 174 13.21 12.37 -7.71
C MET A 174 12.29 11.16 -7.44
N VAL A 175 10.98 11.40 -7.38
CA VAL A 175 9.95 10.39 -7.07
C VAL A 175 9.04 10.15 -8.28
N ASP A 176 8.27 9.07 -8.24
CA ASP A 176 7.33 8.74 -9.31
C ASP A 176 6.04 9.56 -9.18
N GLU A 177 5.66 9.91 -7.94
CA GLU A 177 4.54 10.80 -7.67
C GLU A 177 4.76 11.61 -6.38
N VAL A 178 4.29 12.85 -6.36
CA VAL A 178 4.20 13.68 -5.16
C VAL A 178 2.74 14.00 -4.88
N VAL A 179 2.25 13.56 -3.72
CA VAL A 179 0.92 13.90 -3.21
C VAL A 179 1.08 14.93 -2.10
N CYS A 180 0.62 16.16 -2.36
CA CYS A 180 0.63 17.25 -1.40
C CYS A 180 -0.75 17.88 -1.22
N LEU A 181 -1.20 18.03 0.04
CA LEU A 181 -2.55 18.52 0.34
C LEU A 181 -2.68 20.04 0.24
N ALA A 182 -1.64 20.79 0.63
CA ALA A 182 -1.66 22.25 0.61
C ALA A 182 -0.27 22.86 0.36
N MET A 183 -0.25 23.95 -0.42
CA MET A 183 0.94 24.71 -0.76
C MET A 183 0.71 26.19 -0.42
N PRO A 184 0.88 26.60 0.86
CA PRO A 184 0.53 27.95 1.27
C PRO A 184 1.50 28.99 0.69
N GLU A 185 0.96 30.14 0.31
CA GLU A 185 1.72 31.29 -0.13
C GLU A 185 1.18 32.56 0.56
N PRO A 186 2.00 33.26 1.37
CA PRO A 186 3.39 32.94 1.73
C PRO A 186 3.52 31.72 2.68
N PHE A 187 4.58 30.93 2.51
CA PHE A 187 4.95 29.86 3.44
C PHE A 187 5.84 30.42 4.56
N TYR A 188 5.44 30.22 5.82
CA TYR A 188 6.21 30.66 6.98
C TYR A 188 6.87 29.49 7.74
N SER A 189 6.07 28.49 8.11
CA SER A 189 6.55 27.31 8.83
C SER A 189 5.53 26.18 8.74
N ILE A 190 5.99 24.94 8.94
CA ILE A 190 5.11 23.77 9.04
C ILE A 190 4.14 23.94 10.22
N GLY A 191 4.66 24.33 11.39
CA GLY A 191 3.84 24.47 12.60
C GLY A 191 2.71 25.49 12.47
N GLY A 192 2.92 26.58 11.71
CA GLY A 192 1.87 27.57 11.42
C GLY A 192 0.73 27.04 10.54
N CYS A 193 0.91 25.89 9.89
CA CYS A 193 -0.11 25.26 9.07
C CYS A 193 -0.97 24.25 9.85
N TYR A 194 -0.72 24.09 11.15
CA TYR A 194 -1.46 23.21 12.05
C TYR A 194 -2.07 23.97 13.22
N THR A 195 -3.28 23.57 13.64
CA THR A 195 -3.88 24.09 14.88
C THR A 195 -3.17 23.51 16.10
N ASP A 196 -2.85 22.22 16.06
CA ASP A 196 -2.03 21.51 17.05
C ASP A 196 -0.84 20.86 16.35
N PHE A 197 0.36 21.39 16.65
CA PHE A 197 1.65 20.88 16.20
C PHE A 197 2.57 20.53 17.36
N SER A 198 1.99 19.98 18.44
CA SER A 198 2.73 19.48 19.60
C SER A 198 3.88 18.54 19.19
N GLN A 199 4.99 18.57 19.91
CA GLN A 199 6.17 17.81 19.52
C GLN A 199 5.93 16.30 19.70
N THR A 200 6.03 15.54 18.61
CA THR A 200 5.98 14.06 18.67
C THR A 200 7.20 13.52 19.42
N SER A 201 6.94 12.73 20.46
CA SER A 201 7.98 12.17 21.33
C SER A 201 8.52 10.83 20.81
N ASP A 202 9.70 10.42 21.24
CA ASP A 202 10.24 9.09 20.89
C ASP A 202 9.36 7.96 21.43
N LYS A 203 8.76 8.17 22.61
CA LYS A 203 7.84 7.21 23.23
C LYS A 203 6.61 6.99 22.34
N GLU A 204 6.01 8.07 21.84
CA GLU A 204 4.85 8.02 20.95
C GLU A 204 5.19 7.29 19.64
N VAL A 205 6.34 7.59 19.03
CA VAL A 205 6.83 6.87 17.84
C VAL A 205 6.94 5.37 18.11
N ILE A 206 7.56 4.97 19.21
CA ILE A 206 7.74 3.56 19.58
C ILE A 206 6.39 2.86 19.81
N GLU A 207 5.44 3.53 20.47
CA GLU A 207 4.10 2.98 20.73
C GLU A 207 3.32 2.73 19.43
N ILE A 208 3.37 3.69 18.48
CA ILE A 208 2.75 3.55 17.16
C ILE A 208 3.37 2.37 16.39
N LEU A 209 4.70 2.32 16.31
CA LEU A 209 5.40 1.26 15.57
C LEU A 209 5.11 -0.13 16.14
N LYS A 210 5.14 -0.28 17.47
CA LYS A 210 4.79 -1.55 18.13
C LYS A 210 3.37 -1.99 17.81
N ALA A 211 2.41 -1.07 17.81
CA ALA A 211 1.03 -1.38 17.46
C ALA A 211 0.90 -1.83 16.00
N ALA A 212 1.57 -1.13 15.07
CA ALA A 212 1.57 -1.48 13.65
C ALA A 212 2.24 -2.84 13.38
N TRP A 213 3.41 -3.10 13.96
CA TRP A 213 4.12 -4.39 13.78
C TRP A 213 3.39 -5.57 14.41
N ALA A 214 2.66 -5.37 15.51
CA ALA A 214 1.84 -6.42 16.10
C ALA A 214 0.64 -6.80 15.20
N GLN A 215 0.13 -5.87 14.39
CA GLN A 215 -0.92 -6.16 13.41
C GLN A 215 -0.33 -6.91 12.20
N GLU A 216 0.87 -6.53 11.74
CA GLU A 216 1.60 -7.25 10.68
C GLU A 216 1.85 -8.72 11.07
N SER A 217 2.34 -8.98 12.29
CA SER A 217 2.58 -10.35 12.78
C SER A 217 1.31 -11.19 12.88
N LYS A 218 0.17 -10.60 13.25
CA LYS A 218 -1.12 -11.30 13.26
C LYS A 218 -1.58 -11.67 11.85
N SER A 219 -1.34 -10.79 10.86
CA SER A 219 -1.65 -11.08 9.46
C SER A 219 -0.70 -12.11 8.81
N SER A 220 0.50 -12.32 9.39
CA SER A 220 1.45 -13.34 8.92
C SER A 220 1.36 -14.68 9.66
N ASP A 221 0.87 -14.69 10.91
CA ASP A 221 0.60 -15.92 11.68
C ASP A 221 -0.77 -16.54 11.33
N GLU A 222 -1.65 -15.78 10.66
CA GLU A 222 -2.77 -16.31 9.88
C GLU A 222 -2.28 -16.69 8.47
N GLU A 223 -1.46 -17.75 8.38
CA GLU A 223 -1.37 -18.51 7.13
C GLU A 223 -2.79 -18.95 6.72
N PRO A 224 -3.21 -18.81 5.45
CA PRO A 224 -4.45 -19.44 5.00
C PRO A 224 -4.22 -20.95 5.05
N GLN A 225 -4.59 -21.56 6.19
CA GLN A 225 -4.76 -23.00 6.28
C GLN A 225 -5.60 -23.41 5.08
N SER A 226 -5.05 -24.35 4.29
CA SER A 226 -5.76 -25.03 3.22
C SER A 226 -7.21 -25.25 3.62
N LEU A 227 -8.13 -24.48 3.04
CA LEU A 227 -9.55 -24.51 3.36
C LEU A 227 -10.06 -25.92 3.04
N GLU A 228 -10.15 -26.78 4.06
CA GLU A 228 -10.74 -28.11 3.94
C GLU A 228 -12.18 -27.98 3.42
N LYS A 229 -12.69 -28.96 2.68
CA LYS A 229 -14.02 -28.90 2.05
C LYS A 229 -15.17 -28.52 3.00
N THR A 230 -15.03 -28.81 4.28
CA THR A 230 -15.96 -28.42 5.36
C THR A 230 -16.04 -26.89 5.57
N SER A 231 -14.94 -26.17 5.29
CA SER A 231 -14.84 -24.72 5.42
C SER A 231 -15.52 -23.96 4.27
N TRP A 232 -15.62 -24.56 3.07
CA TRP A 232 -16.36 -23.94 1.96
C TRP A 232 -17.85 -23.85 2.26
N THR A 233 -18.42 -24.86 2.92
CA THR A 233 -19.81 -24.84 3.37
C THR A 233 -20.06 -23.73 4.40
N GLU A 234 -19.13 -23.52 5.33
CA GLU A 234 -19.22 -22.46 6.33
C GLU A 234 -19.05 -21.07 5.70
N TYR A 235 -18.09 -20.92 4.78
CA TYR A 235 -17.86 -19.70 4.00
C TYR A 235 -19.09 -19.33 3.16
N CYS A 236 -19.64 -20.29 2.41
CA CYS A 236 -20.82 -20.06 1.57
C CYS A 236 -22.02 -19.66 2.41
N ARG A 237 -22.20 -20.27 3.60
CA ARG A 237 -23.25 -19.89 4.56
C ARG A 237 -23.06 -18.45 5.07
N GLN A 238 -21.86 -18.09 5.47
CA GLN A 238 -21.56 -16.74 5.96
C GLN A 238 -21.72 -15.69 4.86
N PHE A 239 -21.17 -15.93 3.67
CA PHE A 239 -21.30 -15.06 2.50
C PHE A 239 -22.76 -14.84 2.12
N SER A 240 -23.56 -15.92 2.06
CA SER A 240 -24.99 -15.84 1.77
C SER A 240 -25.74 -15.04 2.83
N HIS A 241 -25.36 -15.16 4.11
CA HIS A 241 -25.96 -14.39 5.20
C HIS A 241 -25.61 -12.90 5.13
N GLU A 242 -24.34 -12.55 4.89
CA GLU A 242 -23.87 -11.16 4.83
C GLU A 242 -24.35 -10.41 3.58
N HIS A 243 -24.49 -11.13 2.46
CA HIS A 243 -24.87 -10.57 1.17
C HIS A 243 -26.28 -10.98 0.72
N HIS A 244 -27.11 -11.45 1.65
CA HIS A 244 -28.50 -11.79 1.38
C HIS A 244 -29.25 -10.59 0.78
N GLY A 245 -29.93 -10.80 -0.34
CA GLY A 245 -30.68 -9.74 -1.03
C GLY A 245 -29.86 -8.83 -1.95
N TRP A 246 -28.55 -9.06 -2.09
CA TRP A 246 -27.73 -8.36 -3.08
C TRP A 246 -28.23 -8.64 -4.49
N LEU A 247 -28.28 -7.61 -5.34
CA LEU A 247 -28.79 -7.72 -6.70
C LEU A 247 -27.71 -8.28 -7.63
N VAL A 248 -27.93 -9.51 -8.10
CA VAL A 248 -27.09 -10.20 -9.07
C VAL A 248 -27.61 -9.89 -10.47
N SER A 249 -26.74 -9.34 -11.33
CA SER A 249 -27.07 -9.04 -12.71
C SER A 249 -26.33 -9.97 -13.66
N PHE A 250 -27.08 -10.61 -14.55
CA PHE A 250 -26.56 -11.46 -15.60
C PHE A 250 -26.65 -10.70 -16.92
N ARG A 251 -25.55 -10.64 -17.67
CA ARG A 251 -25.54 -10.09 -19.02
C ARG A 251 -24.93 -11.11 -19.96
N GLU A 252 -25.78 -11.69 -20.80
CA GLU A 252 -25.36 -12.45 -21.96
C GLU A 252 -25.00 -11.46 -23.09
N GLU A 253 -23.82 -11.60 -23.70
CA GLU A 253 -23.51 -10.95 -24.98
C GLU A 253 -23.52 -12.02 -26.07
N ALA A 254 -24.57 -12.03 -26.89
CA ALA A 254 -24.77 -13.04 -27.92
C ALA A 254 -23.81 -12.85 -29.12
N PRO A 255 -23.22 -13.93 -29.66
CA PRO A 255 -22.56 -13.88 -30.96
C PRO A 255 -23.56 -13.97 -32.11
N VAL A 256 -23.22 -13.31 -33.22
CA VAL A 256 -23.96 -13.33 -34.49
C VAL A 256 -23.82 -14.72 -35.14
N ALA A 257 -24.71 -15.65 -34.81
CA ALA A 257 -25.37 -16.56 -35.76
C ALA A 257 -26.09 -17.71 -35.05
N ALA A 258 -27.35 -17.88 -35.46
CA ALA A 258 -28.11 -19.13 -35.45
C ALA A 258 -28.71 -19.65 -34.13
N ARG A 259 -30.04 -19.39 -34.07
CA ARG A 259 -31.14 -20.31 -33.73
C ARG A 259 -31.61 -20.40 -32.27
N ARG A 260 -32.73 -19.69 -32.06
CA ARG A 260 -33.91 -20.06 -31.26
C ARG A 260 -33.61 -20.65 -29.88
N HIS A 261 -33.19 -19.82 -28.95
CA HIS A 261 -33.37 -20.09 -27.52
C HIS A 261 -34.11 -18.93 -26.87
N ARG A 262 -35.02 -19.24 -25.95
CA ARG A 262 -35.83 -18.26 -25.24
C ARG A 262 -34.91 -17.37 -24.41
N GLU A 263 -34.85 -16.09 -24.78
CA GLU A 263 -34.23 -15.03 -23.99
C GLU A 263 -34.89 -15.00 -22.60
N MET A 264 -34.11 -15.19 -21.55
CA MET A 264 -34.47 -14.76 -20.20
C MET A 264 -33.38 -13.80 -19.71
N LYS A 265 -33.68 -12.50 -19.79
CA LYS A 265 -32.83 -11.43 -19.27
C LYS A 265 -33.12 -11.26 -17.79
N PHE A 266 -32.20 -11.72 -16.95
CA PHE A 266 -32.29 -11.54 -15.51
C PHE A 266 -31.33 -10.43 -15.08
N GLN A 267 -31.89 -9.25 -14.79
CA GLN A 267 -31.14 -8.12 -14.26
C GLN A 267 -31.60 -7.86 -12.83
N ASN A 268 -30.64 -7.70 -11.93
CA ASN A 268 -30.89 -7.35 -10.54
C ASN A 268 -31.80 -8.35 -9.80
N LEU A 269 -31.45 -9.64 -9.82
CA LEU A 269 -32.15 -10.62 -9.01
C LEU A 269 -31.50 -10.72 -7.62
N PRO A 270 -32.27 -10.68 -6.53
CA PRO A 270 -31.70 -10.82 -5.19
C PRO A 270 -31.04 -12.18 -5.01
N LEU A 271 -29.80 -12.19 -4.54
CA LEU A 271 -29.07 -13.38 -4.10
C LEU A 271 -29.83 -14.04 -2.96
N GLU A 272 -30.19 -15.30 -3.14
CA GLU A 272 -30.88 -16.11 -2.14
C GLU A 272 -29.87 -16.98 -1.37
N SER A 273 -29.06 -17.76 -2.10
CA SER A 273 -28.00 -18.59 -1.53
C SER A 273 -26.84 -18.77 -2.50
N LEU A 274 -25.67 -19.02 -1.92
CA LEU A 274 -24.51 -19.63 -2.55
C LEU A 274 -24.20 -20.89 -1.76
N ASP A 275 -24.09 -22.02 -2.44
CA ASP A 275 -23.87 -23.34 -1.84
C ASP A 275 -22.68 -24.02 -2.52
N TYR A 276 -22.00 -24.92 -1.81
CA TYR A 276 -20.93 -25.74 -2.38
C TYR A 276 -21.34 -27.21 -2.33
N ASP A 277 -21.46 -27.84 -3.50
CA ASP A 277 -21.66 -29.28 -3.62
C ASP A 277 -20.31 -30.01 -3.61
N ALA A 278 -20.01 -30.63 -2.47
CA ALA A 278 -18.79 -31.39 -2.27
C ALA A 278 -18.67 -32.65 -3.13
N ARG A 279 -19.78 -33.17 -3.69
CA ARG A 279 -19.78 -34.37 -4.55
C ARG A 279 -19.21 -34.08 -5.92
N ASP A 280 -19.63 -32.97 -6.50
CA ASP A 280 -19.28 -32.57 -7.87
C ASP A 280 -18.20 -31.47 -7.92
N ASP A 281 -17.78 -30.96 -6.75
CA ASP A 281 -16.77 -29.92 -6.59
C ASP A 281 -17.17 -28.60 -7.26
N VAL A 282 -18.42 -28.21 -6.97
CA VAL A 282 -19.14 -27.18 -7.70
C VAL A 282 -19.78 -26.18 -6.73
N PHE A 283 -19.73 -24.89 -7.06
CA PHE A 283 -20.54 -23.87 -6.40
C PHE A 283 -21.88 -23.69 -7.13
N GLN A 284 -22.96 -23.64 -6.37
CA GLN A 284 -24.33 -23.42 -6.84
C GLN A 284 -24.84 -22.07 -6.34
N LEU A 285 -25.44 -21.29 -7.23
CA LEU A 285 -25.98 -19.97 -6.93
C LEU A 285 -27.49 -19.99 -7.09
N SER A 286 -28.23 -19.58 -6.05
CA SER A 286 -29.68 -19.39 -6.07
C SER A 286 -30.02 -17.90 -6.05
N VAL A 287 -30.91 -17.47 -6.94
CA VAL A 287 -31.41 -16.09 -7.02
C VAL A 287 -32.94 -16.09 -7.04
N LEU A 288 -33.55 -15.11 -6.39
CA LEU A 288 -35.00 -15.00 -6.26
C LEU A 288 -35.64 -14.51 -7.58
N ASP A 289 -36.11 -15.42 -8.42
CA ASP A 289 -37.10 -15.11 -9.47
C ASP A 289 -38.30 -16.07 -9.44
N THR A 290 -39.47 -15.46 -9.22
CA THR A 290 -40.87 -15.94 -9.41
C THR A 290 -41.20 -17.44 -9.27
N GLY A 291 -40.54 -18.15 -8.34
CA GLY A 291 -41.04 -19.41 -7.77
C GLY A 291 -40.42 -20.70 -8.31
N LYS A 292 -39.25 -20.65 -8.98
CA LYS A 292 -38.44 -21.85 -9.25
C LYS A 292 -36.95 -21.58 -9.06
N PRO A 293 -36.22 -22.40 -8.27
CA PRO A 293 -34.76 -22.31 -8.19
C PRO A 293 -34.15 -22.69 -9.55
N HIS A 294 -33.16 -21.91 -9.97
CA HIS A 294 -32.36 -22.18 -11.17
C HIS A 294 -31.02 -22.78 -10.74
N GLU A 295 -30.66 -23.95 -11.28
CA GLU A 295 -29.40 -24.63 -10.97
C GLU A 295 -28.31 -24.16 -11.93
N ILE A 296 -27.28 -23.49 -11.42
CA ILE A 296 -26.09 -23.09 -12.18
C ILE A 296 -24.90 -23.86 -11.60
N SER A 297 -24.38 -24.83 -12.35
CA SER A 297 -23.24 -25.66 -11.96
C SER A 297 -21.93 -25.08 -12.49
N ILE A 298 -20.93 -25.01 -11.62
CA ILE A 298 -19.65 -24.36 -11.84
C ILE A 298 -18.50 -25.30 -11.47
N PHE A 299 -17.68 -25.76 -12.43
CA PHE A 299 -16.59 -26.71 -12.18
C PHE A 299 -15.25 -26.03 -11.82
N CYS A 300 -14.56 -26.53 -10.79
CA CYS A 300 -13.20 -26.10 -10.43
C CYS A 300 -12.13 -27.11 -10.94
N PRO A 301 -11.12 -26.73 -11.76
CA PRO A 301 -10.11 -27.68 -12.20
C PRO A 301 -9.12 -28.00 -11.06
N LYS A 302 -8.88 -29.31 -10.83
CA LYS A 302 -7.97 -29.91 -9.83
C LYS A 302 -6.48 -29.49 -9.87
N ARG A 303 -6.06 -28.51 -10.68
CA ARG A 303 -4.65 -28.04 -10.78
C ARG A 303 -4.56 -26.53 -10.71
N LEU A 304 -4.70 -25.98 -9.51
CA LEU A 304 -4.33 -24.61 -9.17
C LEU A 304 -3.17 -24.54 -8.16
N ALA A 305 -2.63 -25.68 -7.73
CA ALA A 305 -1.58 -25.76 -6.71
C ALA A 305 -0.14 -25.67 -7.23
N GLU A 306 0.10 -25.58 -8.55
CA GLU A 306 1.45 -25.48 -9.11
C GLU A 306 1.49 -24.43 -10.23
N SER A 307 1.63 -23.16 -9.85
CA SER A 307 2.03 -22.08 -10.76
C SER A 307 3.26 -21.38 -10.18
N PRO A 308 4.39 -21.24 -10.91
CA PRO A 308 5.65 -20.73 -10.35
C PRO A 308 5.69 -19.22 -10.07
N HIS A 309 4.61 -18.47 -10.24
CA HIS A 309 4.56 -17.04 -9.95
C HIS A 309 3.27 -16.69 -9.21
N GLY A 310 3.44 -16.03 -8.07
CA GLY A 310 2.39 -15.71 -7.11
C GLY A 310 1.13 -15.16 -7.76
N ALA A 311 0.01 -15.82 -7.48
CA ALA A 311 -1.33 -15.36 -7.79
C ALA A 311 -2.20 -15.62 -6.56
N SER A 312 -2.45 -14.60 -5.75
CA SER A 312 -3.49 -14.57 -4.72
C SER A 312 -4.87 -14.35 -5.37
N SER A 313 -5.21 -15.23 -6.32
CA SER A 313 -6.47 -15.18 -7.08
C SER A 313 -6.93 -16.59 -7.42
N ALA A 314 -8.14 -16.96 -7.02
CA ALA A 314 -8.83 -18.11 -7.58
C ALA A 314 -9.61 -17.61 -8.81
N SER A 315 -9.41 -18.29 -9.94
CA SER A 315 -10.13 -18.00 -11.18
C SER A 315 -11.04 -19.17 -11.51
N LEU A 316 -12.31 -18.86 -11.73
CA LEU A 316 -13.37 -19.80 -12.00
C LEU A 316 -13.75 -19.66 -13.47
N GLN A 317 -13.50 -20.71 -14.25
CA GLN A 317 -13.73 -20.72 -15.69
C GLN A 317 -15.01 -21.51 -15.98
N ILE A 318 -16.02 -20.83 -16.52
CA ILE A 318 -17.27 -21.46 -16.96
C ILE A 318 -17.21 -21.60 -18.48
N ASP A 319 -17.19 -22.84 -18.95
CA ASP A 319 -17.15 -23.19 -20.37
C ASP A 319 -18.60 -23.27 -20.89
N THR A 320 -18.97 -22.41 -21.84
CA THR A 320 -20.35 -22.26 -22.28
C THR A 320 -20.72 -23.18 -23.46
N GLY A 321 -19.80 -24.06 -23.87
CA GLY A 321 -20.06 -25.11 -24.86
C GLY A 321 -20.02 -24.68 -26.33
N GLU A 322 -19.88 -23.38 -26.63
CA GLU A 322 -19.74 -22.85 -28.00
C GLU A 322 -18.42 -22.09 -28.23
N GLY A 323 -17.36 -22.47 -27.51
CA GLY A 323 -16.00 -21.96 -27.72
C GLY A 323 -15.66 -20.65 -27.01
N GLY A 324 -16.57 -20.11 -26.19
CA GLY A 324 -16.32 -18.97 -25.30
C GLY A 324 -16.20 -19.37 -23.84
N SER A 325 -15.51 -18.57 -23.04
CA SER A 325 -15.36 -18.80 -21.60
C SER A 325 -15.59 -17.53 -20.79
N ILE A 326 -16.20 -17.69 -19.61
CA ILE A 326 -16.38 -16.61 -18.63
C ILE A 326 -15.44 -16.85 -17.47
N LEU A 327 -14.67 -15.81 -17.11
CA LEU A 327 -13.75 -15.84 -15.98
C LEU A 327 -14.36 -15.02 -14.82
N LEU A 328 -14.58 -15.68 -13.69
CA LEU A 328 -14.88 -15.01 -12.42
C LEU A 328 -13.61 -15.00 -11.58
N GLY A 329 -13.12 -13.79 -11.27
CA GLY A 329 -11.97 -13.59 -10.41
C GLY A 329 -12.43 -13.18 -9.02
N PHE A 330 -11.95 -13.91 -8.02
CA PHE A 330 -12.15 -13.58 -6.61
C PHE A 330 -10.85 -12.99 -6.04
N SER A 331 -10.96 -11.85 -5.35
CA SER A 331 -9.94 -11.32 -4.45
C SER A 331 -10.56 -11.11 -3.07
N GLU A 332 -9.72 -10.87 -2.06
CA GLU A 332 -10.16 -10.67 -0.67
C GLU A 332 -11.09 -9.46 -0.47
N THR A 333 -11.31 -8.62 -1.49
CA THR A 333 -12.06 -7.36 -1.35
C THR A 333 -13.14 -7.10 -2.40
N TYR A 334 -13.20 -7.84 -3.51
CA TYR A 334 -14.29 -7.73 -4.50
C TYR A 334 -14.28 -8.89 -5.52
N ALA A 335 -15.40 -9.09 -6.22
CA ALA A 335 -15.54 -10.03 -7.34
C ALA A 335 -15.63 -9.28 -8.69
N ILE A 336 -14.88 -9.72 -9.71
CA ILE A 336 -14.97 -9.19 -11.08
C ILE A 336 -15.30 -10.34 -12.05
N ALA A 337 -16.30 -10.12 -12.90
CA ALA A 337 -16.64 -10.99 -14.02
C ALA A 337 -16.12 -10.39 -15.34
N LYS A 338 -15.42 -11.19 -16.15
CA LYS A 338 -14.94 -10.76 -17.47
C LYS A 338 -15.11 -11.89 -18.50
N ALA A 339 -15.84 -11.61 -19.57
CA ALA A 339 -16.00 -12.54 -20.69
C ALA A 339 -14.77 -12.51 -21.61
N ARG A 340 -14.38 -13.67 -22.14
CA ARG A 340 -13.31 -13.79 -23.14
C ARG A 340 -13.87 -14.51 -24.38
N ALA A 341 -13.77 -13.84 -25.52
CA ALA A 341 -14.17 -14.33 -26.83
C ALA A 341 -13.31 -15.50 -27.32
#